data_AF-A0A9J7BHA8-F1
#
_entry.id   AF-A0A9J7BHA8-F1
#
_cell.length_a   1.000
_cell.length_b   1.000
_cell.length_c   1.000
_cell.angle_alpha   90.00
_cell.angle_beta   90.00
_cell.angle_gamma   90.00
#
_symmetry.space_group_name_H-M   'P 1'
#
loop_
_entity.id
_entity.type
_entity.pdbx_description
1 polymer ?
#
loop_
_entity_poly.entity_id
_entity_poly.type
_entity_poly.pdbx_seq_one_letter_code
_entity_poly.pdbx_strand_id
1 'polypeptide(L)'
;MSLSLRFSAALACACLFTLPVAAQSGQQQSSSSSAQLPNPAQQPQEKAPSLVDPAGPTVSLLPSEQLFLMASALNACGYDEGLEQSDPIRAKVRDELNQAFARSEDARNARDKVCLYIAQHKMTGTVRDIGQYVSLALYLTPPPELETSVELTEMPPDAVQVAEILPSLRTFVQTTNLHGIWLATHRSYDEIIDRFHDPLTRMIVNTDLYLKQPAETYTGRRFVVVVEPMLNPHTVNARIYGTDYVVVLAPENGNIRMNDVRHVYLHYMIEPLLYARANAIDRAQPILKEIREAPLEFRYRSDTVPLTVECLIKAIEARTMDTGIPDYKLPAGVDRSQMPRYERERQVVQQKQETVRQAAVQHDMKQGFVLTQYFYEQMIQFERDPASLKDTIGEMVYSMDIDQQVHRARQTQFDQQADEEVLSRPKHKKVEGLDLAEAKLQAGDVIGASALARQYLAERSDSLQAVADAARANFVLARVAAMTGHPGEAVTRFQNTLATTKEPRLLAWSHIYLGRMLDLDCKRDQALSEYKLALDNRDGQQDTRLAAERGMKAAYSVKGHSCSEDDADDSGSASTPPGAAQGQPATKPQ
;
A
#
# COMPACT_ATOMS: atom_id res chain seq x y z
N MET A 1 22.23 -71.44 -45.68
CA MET A 1 22.69 -70.45 -46.69
C MET A 1 23.75 -69.62 -45.99
N SER A 2 25.05 -69.97 -46.04
CA SER A 2 26.05 -69.46 -47.01
C SER A 2 25.90 -67.93 -47.22
N LEU A 3 26.89 -67.06 -47.00
CA LEU A 3 28.33 -67.19 -47.20
C LEU A 3 29.06 -66.04 -46.45
N SER A 4 30.23 -66.35 -45.89
CA SER A 4 31.23 -65.46 -45.30
C SER A 4 32.12 -64.79 -46.36
N LEU A 5 32.79 -63.66 -46.06
CA LEU A 5 34.17 -63.33 -46.51
C LEU A 5 34.66 -62.07 -45.72
N ARG A 6 35.62 -62.16 -44.78
CA ARG A 6 37.12 -62.11 -44.87
C ARG A 6 37.66 -60.69 -45.22
N PHE A 7 38.73 -60.09 -44.65
CA PHE A 7 40.07 -60.48 -44.14
C PHE A 7 40.62 -59.35 -43.21
N SER A 8 41.21 -59.63 -42.03
CA SER A 8 42.66 -59.57 -41.61
C SER A 8 43.40 -58.23 -41.77
N ALA A 9 44.33 -57.76 -40.91
CA ALA A 9 45.34 -58.42 -40.06
C ALA A 9 45.85 -57.43 -38.94
N ALA A 10 46.15 -57.92 -37.72
CA ALA A 10 47.50 -58.06 -37.09
C ALA A 10 48.16 -56.72 -36.62
N LEU A 11 48.87 -56.56 -35.49
CA LEU A 11 49.49 -57.46 -34.51
C LEU A 11 49.94 -56.63 -33.25
N ALA A 12 49.93 -57.28 -32.07
CA ALA A 12 50.89 -57.22 -30.94
C ALA A 12 51.14 -55.95 -30.06
N CYS A 13 51.05 -56.19 -28.73
CA CYS A 13 51.96 -55.89 -27.60
C CYS A 13 52.61 -54.50 -27.44
N ALA A 14 53.08 -54.01 -26.28
CA ALA A 14 52.96 -54.21 -24.84
C ALA A 14 53.91 -53.15 -24.21
N CYS A 15 53.72 -52.81 -22.93
CA CYS A 15 54.73 -52.23 -22.01
C CYS A 15 55.12 -50.73 -22.11
N LEU A 16 54.67 -49.97 -21.10
CA LEU A 16 55.42 -49.22 -20.07
C LEU A 16 56.79 -48.55 -20.37
N PHE A 17 56.90 -47.32 -19.82
CA PHE A 17 58.06 -46.56 -19.27
C PHE A 17 58.66 -45.35 -20.05
N THR A 18 58.57 -44.20 -19.37
CA THR A 18 59.57 -43.11 -19.16
C THR A 18 59.95 -42.07 -20.24
N LEU A 19 59.88 -40.80 -19.77
CA LEU A 19 60.52 -39.50 -20.14
C LEU A 19 62.04 -39.59 -20.50
N PRO A 20 62.78 -38.50 -20.87
CA PRO A 20 62.49 -37.08 -21.27
C PRO A 20 63.28 -36.63 -22.55
N VAL A 21 63.30 -35.33 -22.91
CA VAL A 21 64.37 -34.53 -23.63
C VAL A 21 63.74 -33.17 -24.08
N ALA A 22 64.02 -32.02 -23.44
CA ALA A 22 65.11 -31.03 -23.61
C ALA A 22 65.10 -30.21 -24.94
N ALA A 23 64.75 -28.90 -24.84
CA ALA A 23 65.55 -27.68 -25.15
C ALA A 23 65.60 -27.31 -26.66
N GLN A 24 65.42 -26.08 -27.18
CA GLN A 24 65.95 -24.71 -26.94
C GLN A 24 65.01 -23.71 -27.70
N SER A 25 64.59 -22.51 -27.27
CA SER A 25 65.20 -21.29 -26.69
C SER A 25 65.71 -20.24 -27.70
N GLY A 26 65.18 -19.02 -27.57
CA GLY A 26 65.73 -17.72 -28.03
C GLY A 26 64.77 -16.57 -27.66
N GLN A 27 64.73 -16.06 -26.42
CA GLN A 27 65.48 -14.92 -25.82
C GLN A 27 65.38 -13.61 -26.63
N GLN A 28 64.79 -12.52 -26.12
CA GLN A 28 65.23 -11.54 -25.09
C GLN A 28 64.02 -10.58 -24.82
N GLN A 29 63.83 -9.81 -23.74
CA GLN A 29 64.63 -9.35 -22.59
C GLN A 29 63.63 -8.75 -21.57
N SER A 30 63.89 -8.95 -20.29
CA SER A 30 63.19 -8.32 -19.18
C SER A 30 63.64 -6.86 -18.97
N SER A 31 62.71 -5.92 -18.92
CA SER A 31 62.88 -4.63 -18.22
C SER A 31 61.96 -4.61 -17.00
N SER A 32 62.59 -4.51 -15.84
CA SER A 32 61.96 -4.29 -14.55
C SER A 32 61.49 -2.84 -14.43
N SER A 33 60.17 -2.64 -14.50
CA SER A 33 59.51 -1.41 -14.06
C SER A 33 58.66 -1.77 -12.86
N SER A 34 59.05 -1.30 -11.68
CA SER A 34 58.26 -1.30 -10.47
C SER A 34 56.95 -0.52 -10.70
N ALA A 35 55.87 -1.22 -11.00
CA ALA A 35 54.52 -0.67 -10.97
C ALA A 35 53.87 -1.07 -9.65
N GLN A 36 53.49 -0.07 -8.87
CA GLN A 36 52.79 -0.22 -7.60
C GLN A 36 51.55 -1.12 -7.76
N LEU A 37 51.36 -2.02 -6.79
CA LEU A 37 50.11 -2.73 -6.58
C LEU A 37 48.95 -1.71 -6.54
N PRO A 38 47.84 -1.95 -7.25
CA PRO A 38 46.63 -1.16 -7.06
C PRO A 38 46.16 -1.29 -5.61
N ASN A 39 45.79 -0.17 -5.00
CA ASN A 39 45.19 -0.11 -3.67
C ASN A 39 44.04 -1.15 -3.55
N PRO A 40 43.93 -1.90 -2.43
CA PRO A 40 42.72 -2.65 -2.12
C PRO A 40 41.67 -1.67 -1.59
N ALA A 41 41.14 -0.83 -2.47
CA ALA A 41 39.99 0.00 -2.19
C ALA A 41 38.99 -0.17 -3.34
N GLN A 42 37.80 -0.67 -2.97
CA GLN A 42 36.59 -0.78 -3.79
C GLN A 42 36.55 -1.96 -4.78
N GLN A 43 36.58 -3.18 -4.25
CA GLN A 43 35.56 -4.13 -4.73
C GLN A 43 34.22 -3.67 -4.14
N PRO A 44 33.15 -3.50 -4.92
CA PRO A 44 31.83 -3.25 -4.37
C PRO A 44 31.54 -4.37 -3.37
N GLN A 45 31.40 -4.02 -2.10
CA GLN A 45 30.90 -4.96 -1.10
C GLN A 45 29.51 -5.37 -1.59
N GLU A 46 29.33 -6.65 -1.91
CA GLU A 46 28.04 -7.21 -2.31
C GLU A 46 27.08 -6.97 -1.14
N LYS A 47 26.13 -6.04 -1.32
CA LYS A 47 25.17 -5.67 -0.28
C LYS A 47 24.31 -6.89 0.02
N ALA A 48 23.99 -7.09 1.31
CA ALA A 48 23.10 -8.17 1.73
C ALA A 48 21.78 -8.13 0.93
N PRO A 49 21.24 -9.29 0.52
CA PRO A 49 20.14 -9.35 -0.43
C PRO A 49 18.90 -8.65 0.13
N SER A 50 18.33 -7.74 -0.65
CA SER A 50 16.99 -7.18 -0.38
C SER A 50 15.91 -8.15 -0.79
N LEU A 51 14.69 -7.93 -0.30
CA LEU A 51 13.52 -8.67 -0.75
C LEU A 51 13.41 -8.70 -2.29
N VAL A 52 13.71 -7.55 -2.91
CA VAL A 52 13.81 -7.41 -4.36
C VAL A 52 15.28 -7.65 -4.76
N ASP A 53 15.74 -8.90 -4.73
CA ASP A 53 17.06 -9.33 -5.27
C ASP A 53 16.91 -10.06 -6.63
N PRO A 54 17.54 -9.59 -7.73
CA PRO A 54 17.50 -10.25 -9.04
C PRO A 54 17.83 -11.76 -9.05
N ALA A 55 18.54 -12.28 -8.05
CA ALA A 55 18.88 -13.71 -7.94
C ALA A 55 17.78 -14.60 -7.32
N GLY A 56 16.65 -14.03 -6.87
CA GLY A 56 15.58 -14.76 -6.18
C GLY A 56 14.68 -15.64 -7.07
N PRO A 57 13.74 -16.42 -6.48
CA PRO A 57 12.82 -17.27 -7.24
C PRO A 57 11.86 -16.46 -8.12
N THR A 58 11.40 -17.02 -9.24
CA THR A 58 10.46 -16.33 -10.14
C THR A 58 9.08 -16.10 -9.52
N VAL A 59 8.60 -17.04 -8.69
CA VAL A 59 7.37 -16.87 -7.94
C VAL A 59 7.65 -17.19 -6.47
N SER A 60 7.31 -16.27 -5.58
CA SER A 60 7.58 -16.42 -4.14
C SER A 60 6.42 -15.92 -3.28
N LEU A 61 6.22 -16.60 -2.14
CA LEU A 61 5.35 -16.17 -1.05
C LEU A 61 6.18 -16.15 0.22
N LEU A 62 6.35 -14.99 0.85
CA LEU A 62 7.33 -14.83 1.93
C LEU A 62 6.94 -13.73 2.92
N PRO A 63 7.51 -13.75 4.14
CA PRO A 63 7.48 -12.63 5.07
C PRO A 63 8.66 -11.68 4.81
N SER A 64 8.52 -10.40 5.15
CA SER A 64 9.63 -9.42 5.01
C SER A 64 9.88 -8.71 6.33
N GLU A 65 11.09 -8.89 6.87
CA GLU A 65 11.50 -8.17 8.07
C GLU A 65 11.55 -6.66 7.84
N GLN A 66 12.10 -6.21 6.70
CA GLN A 66 12.22 -4.79 6.38
C GLN A 66 10.86 -4.11 6.33
N LEU A 67 9.87 -4.80 5.73
CA LEU A 67 8.50 -4.34 5.69
C LEU A 67 7.85 -4.35 7.07
N PHE A 68 8.10 -5.39 7.88
CA PHE A 68 7.66 -5.46 9.27
C PHE A 68 8.19 -4.28 10.10
N LEU A 69 9.48 -3.94 9.96
CA LEU A 69 10.11 -2.84 10.70
C LEU A 69 9.48 -1.49 10.31
N MET A 70 9.31 -1.25 9.00
CA MET A 70 8.68 -0.02 8.50
C MET A 70 7.20 0.07 8.90
N ALA A 71 6.44 -1.01 8.72
CA ALA A 71 5.02 -1.05 9.07
C ALA A 71 4.80 -0.92 10.59
N SER A 72 5.68 -1.50 11.40
CA SER A 72 5.69 -1.30 12.86
C SER A 72 5.96 0.15 13.26
N ALA A 73 6.88 0.83 12.56
CA ALA A 73 7.11 2.25 12.77
C ALA A 73 5.88 3.09 12.39
N LEU A 74 5.20 2.78 11.29
CA LEU A 74 3.94 3.42 10.90
C LEU A 74 2.86 3.24 11.98
N ASN A 75 2.69 2.01 12.50
CA ASN A 75 1.75 1.71 13.57
C ASN A 75 2.07 2.49 14.86
N ALA A 76 3.36 2.60 15.21
CA ALA A 76 3.80 3.41 16.36
C ALA A 76 3.50 4.91 16.19
N CYS A 77 3.28 5.37 14.95
CA CYS A 77 2.95 6.75 14.59
C CYS A 77 1.47 6.98 14.30
N GLY A 78 0.58 6.08 14.75
CA GLY A 78 -0.86 6.24 14.65
C GLY A 78 -1.47 5.74 13.34
N TYR A 79 -0.83 4.77 12.68
CA TYR A 79 -1.45 4.06 11.57
C TYR A 79 -2.43 2.99 12.09
N ASP A 80 -3.72 3.36 12.12
CA ASP A 80 -4.78 2.55 12.72
C ASP A 80 -5.79 2.00 11.71
N GLU A 81 -5.58 2.26 10.41
CA GLU A 81 -6.50 1.79 9.38
C GLU A 81 -6.62 0.27 9.38
N GLY A 82 -7.86 -0.23 9.41
CA GLY A 82 -8.17 -1.65 9.39
C GLY A 82 -7.70 -2.42 10.62
N LEU A 83 -7.31 -1.74 11.71
CA LEU A 83 -6.72 -2.37 12.90
C LEU A 83 -7.64 -3.42 13.54
N GLU A 84 -8.94 -3.16 13.60
CA GLU A 84 -9.92 -4.08 14.19
C GLU A 84 -10.09 -5.38 13.38
N GLN A 85 -9.83 -5.32 12.07
CA GLN A 85 -9.97 -6.45 11.15
C GLN A 85 -8.62 -7.15 10.87
N SER A 86 -7.52 -6.54 11.31
CA SER A 86 -6.17 -7.10 11.16
C SER A 86 -5.99 -8.37 12.00
N ASP A 87 -4.98 -9.16 11.61
CA ASP A 87 -4.56 -10.31 12.39
C ASP A 87 -4.16 -9.91 13.84
N PRO A 88 -4.48 -10.73 14.86
CA PRO A 88 -4.13 -10.46 16.26
C PRO A 88 -2.64 -10.16 16.50
N ILE A 89 -1.73 -10.64 15.63
CA ILE A 89 -0.31 -10.31 15.70
C ILE A 89 -0.08 -8.79 15.66
N ARG A 90 -0.86 -8.04 14.87
CA ARG A 90 -0.71 -6.59 14.77
C ARG A 90 -0.92 -5.91 16.12
N ALA A 91 -1.97 -6.31 16.85
CA ALA A 91 -2.22 -5.80 18.20
C ALA A 91 -1.10 -6.20 19.17
N LYS A 92 -0.65 -7.45 19.12
CA LYS A 92 0.44 -7.95 19.97
C LYS A 92 1.74 -7.14 19.78
N VAL A 93 2.14 -6.90 18.52
CA VAL A 93 3.35 -6.12 18.21
C VAL A 93 3.22 -4.67 18.70
N ARG A 94 2.04 -4.06 18.54
CA ARG A 94 1.76 -2.71 19.06
C ARG A 94 1.85 -2.66 20.58
N ASP A 95 1.37 -3.69 21.28
CA ASP A 95 1.47 -3.78 22.74
C ASP A 95 2.93 -3.95 23.20
N GLU A 96 3.74 -4.75 22.50
CA GLU A 96 5.18 -4.88 22.79
C GLU A 96 5.93 -3.56 22.60
N LEU A 97 5.63 -2.82 21.51
CA LEU A 97 6.16 -1.48 21.29
C LEU A 97 5.73 -0.50 22.37
N ASN A 98 4.46 -0.50 22.77
CA ASN A 98 3.95 0.35 23.85
C ASN A 98 4.65 0.06 25.19
N GLN A 99 4.96 -1.21 25.47
CA GLN A 99 5.75 -1.57 26.64
C GLN A 99 7.19 -1.07 26.54
N ALA A 100 7.82 -1.13 25.36
CA ALA A 100 9.14 -0.55 25.14
C ALA A 100 9.13 0.98 25.39
N PHE A 101 8.11 1.68 24.90
CA PHE A 101 7.92 3.12 25.14
C PHE A 101 7.66 3.45 26.61
N ALA A 102 6.94 2.61 27.34
CA ALA A 102 6.70 2.82 28.77
C ALA A 102 8.02 2.73 29.57
N ARG A 103 8.93 1.84 29.16
CA ARG A 103 10.18 1.55 29.90
C ARG A 103 11.35 2.45 29.53
N SER A 104 11.38 3.04 28.34
CA SER A 104 12.53 3.78 27.83
C SER A 104 12.16 5.16 27.30
N GLU A 105 12.81 6.20 27.83
CA GLU A 105 12.71 7.55 27.28
C GLU A 105 13.36 7.66 25.91
N ASP A 106 14.48 6.98 25.69
CA ASP A 106 15.16 6.97 24.40
C ASP A 106 14.29 6.34 23.31
N ALA A 107 13.54 5.29 23.63
CA ALA A 107 12.57 4.69 22.71
C ALA A 107 11.44 5.66 22.35
N ARG A 108 10.92 6.43 23.32
CA ARG A 108 9.93 7.50 23.05
C ARG A 108 10.51 8.59 22.15
N ASN A 109 11.73 9.05 22.44
CA ASN A 109 12.40 10.07 21.64
C ASN A 109 12.69 9.59 20.21
N ALA A 110 13.05 8.31 20.03
CA ALA A 110 13.26 7.72 18.71
C ALA A 110 11.95 7.60 17.93
N ARG A 111 10.87 7.14 18.58
CA ARG A 111 9.51 7.14 18.01
C ARG A 111 9.11 8.53 17.55
N ASP A 112 9.24 9.54 18.42
CA ASP A 112 8.82 10.91 18.11
C ASP A 112 9.57 11.50 16.91
N LYS A 113 10.84 11.14 16.69
CA LYS A 113 11.62 11.53 15.51
C LYS A 113 11.11 10.88 14.23
N VAL A 114 10.84 9.58 14.25
CA VAL A 114 10.30 8.86 13.10
C VAL A 114 8.89 9.36 12.76
N CYS A 115 8.04 9.55 13.77
CA CYS A 115 6.68 10.06 13.58
C CYS A 115 6.66 11.51 13.07
N LEU A 116 7.61 12.34 13.52
CA LEU A 116 7.79 13.69 12.99
C LEU A 116 8.10 13.65 11.48
N TYR A 117 9.04 12.79 11.06
CA TYR A 117 9.36 12.64 9.65
C TYR A 117 8.14 12.18 8.85
N ILE A 118 7.43 11.15 9.34
CA ILE A 118 6.23 10.63 8.68
C ILE A 118 5.16 11.71 8.54
N ALA A 119 4.92 12.50 9.60
CA ALA A 119 3.94 13.59 9.58
C ALA A 119 4.30 14.68 8.55
N GLN A 120 5.59 15.00 8.39
CA GLN A 120 6.06 16.01 7.43
C GLN A 120 5.97 15.55 5.96
N HIS A 121 5.98 14.25 5.72
CA HIS A 121 5.95 13.65 4.38
C HIS A 121 4.58 13.04 4.05
N LYS A 122 3.53 13.46 4.78
CA LYS A 122 2.14 13.18 4.39
C LYS A 122 1.81 14.00 3.15
N MET A 123 1.59 13.33 2.03
CA MET A 123 1.20 13.99 0.78
C MET A 123 -0.27 14.44 0.81
N THR A 124 -1.12 13.68 1.50
CA THR A 124 -2.59 13.90 1.47
C THR A 124 -3.30 13.66 2.79
N GLY A 125 -2.67 13.00 3.78
CA GLY A 125 -3.32 12.56 5.01
C GLY A 125 -4.08 11.23 4.88
N THR A 126 -3.66 10.36 3.96
CA THR A 126 -4.45 9.20 3.46
C THR A 126 -3.57 7.97 3.22
N VAL A 127 -4.16 6.83 2.82
CA VAL A 127 -3.46 5.59 2.40
C VAL A 127 -2.32 5.83 1.38
N ARG A 128 -2.39 6.92 0.59
CA ARG A 128 -1.31 7.36 -0.31
C ARG A 128 0.00 7.63 0.42
N ASP A 129 -0.04 8.00 1.70
CA ASP A 129 1.12 8.34 2.50
C ASP A 129 1.91 7.10 2.94
N ILE A 130 1.30 5.91 2.89
CA ILE A 130 1.93 4.64 3.31
C ILE A 130 2.58 3.93 2.15
N GLY A 131 2.01 4.10 0.95
CA GLY A 131 2.50 3.45 -0.24
C GLY A 131 3.99 3.68 -0.50
N GLN A 132 4.46 4.92 -0.32
CA GLN A 132 5.87 5.32 -0.42
C GLN A 132 6.79 4.59 0.57
N TYR A 133 6.32 4.33 1.81
CA TYR A 133 7.08 3.62 2.82
C TYR A 133 7.13 2.12 2.56
N VAL A 134 6.03 1.55 2.06
CA VAL A 134 6.00 0.16 1.56
C VAL A 134 7.01 0.03 0.44
N SER A 135 6.95 0.91 -0.57
CA SER A 135 7.90 0.92 -1.69
C SER A 135 9.35 1.04 -1.21
N LEU A 136 9.65 1.95 -0.28
CA LEU A 136 10.99 2.07 0.31
C LEU A 136 11.45 0.77 0.99
N ALA A 137 10.59 0.15 1.79
CA ALA A 137 10.93 -1.05 2.56
C ALA A 137 11.32 -2.25 1.67
N LEU A 138 10.75 -2.37 0.47
CA LEU A 138 11.08 -3.45 -0.48
C LEU A 138 12.56 -3.39 -0.96
N TYR A 139 13.17 -2.20 -0.90
CA TYR A 139 14.54 -1.93 -1.35
C TYR A 139 15.51 -1.70 -0.19
N LEU A 140 15.20 -2.16 1.03
CA LEU A 140 16.12 -2.07 2.16
C LEU A 140 16.92 -3.36 2.33
N THR A 141 18.18 -3.21 2.73
CA THR A 141 18.97 -4.31 3.28
C THR A 141 18.41 -4.74 4.64
N PRO A 142 18.68 -5.98 5.09
CA PRO A 142 18.33 -6.41 6.45
C PRO A 142 18.92 -5.50 7.55
N PRO A 143 18.37 -5.53 8.78
CA PRO A 143 19.02 -4.90 9.93
C PRO A 143 20.36 -5.60 10.26
N PRO A 144 21.33 -4.89 10.87
CA PRO A 144 21.23 -3.54 11.44
C PRO A 144 21.42 -2.38 10.45
N GLU A 145 21.88 -2.64 9.22
CA GLU A 145 22.26 -1.58 8.27
C GLU A 145 21.06 -0.79 7.76
N LEU A 146 19.96 -1.45 7.37
CA LEU A 146 18.74 -0.81 6.84
C LEU A 146 19.05 0.31 5.81
N GLU A 147 19.91 0.02 4.84
CA GLU A 147 20.29 0.95 3.77
C GLU A 147 19.60 0.57 2.46
N THR A 148 19.59 1.47 1.48
CA THR A 148 19.03 1.13 0.17
C THR A 148 19.90 0.08 -0.51
N SER A 149 19.29 -0.98 -1.03
CA SER A 149 20.00 -2.05 -1.75
C SER A 149 20.48 -1.58 -3.13
N VAL A 150 19.75 -0.65 -3.74
CA VAL A 150 20.07 -0.02 -5.02
C VAL A 150 20.37 1.47 -4.86
N GLU A 151 20.86 2.11 -5.93
CA GLU A 151 21.03 3.56 -5.98
C GLU A 151 19.67 4.28 -6.00
N LEU A 152 19.61 5.50 -5.45
CA LEU A 152 18.38 6.32 -5.43
C LEU A 152 17.79 6.58 -6.82
N THR A 153 18.63 6.58 -7.86
CA THR A 153 18.24 6.74 -9.27
C THR A 153 17.49 5.53 -9.84
N GLU A 154 17.70 4.35 -9.25
CA GLU A 154 17.07 3.09 -9.64
C GLU A 154 15.85 2.76 -8.78
N MET A 155 15.63 3.53 -7.71
CA MET A 155 14.49 3.36 -6.82
C MET A 155 13.20 3.95 -7.42
N PRO A 156 12.04 3.46 -6.96
CA PRO A 156 10.76 4.06 -7.27
C PRO A 156 10.68 5.54 -6.89
N PRO A 157 10.09 6.42 -7.74
CA PRO A 157 9.99 7.86 -7.45
C PRO A 157 9.24 8.20 -6.16
N ASP A 158 8.30 7.36 -5.74
CA ASP A 158 7.59 7.48 -4.47
C ASP A 158 8.47 7.09 -3.28
N ALA A 159 9.31 6.06 -3.41
CA ALA A 159 10.24 5.65 -2.36
C ALA A 159 11.38 6.67 -2.13
N VAL A 160 11.90 7.28 -3.22
CA VAL A 160 12.99 8.27 -3.15
C VAL A 160 12.62 9.46 -2.27
N GLN A 161 11.35 9.89 -2.31
CA GLN A 161 10.87 11.05 -1.55
C GLN A 161 10.93 10.84 -0.03
N VAL A 162 10.99 9.59 0.43
CA VAL A 162 10.98 9.24 1.85
C VAL A 162 12.25 8.54 2.33
N ALA A 163 13.28 8.40 1.49
CA ALA A 163 14.51 7.69 1.81
C ALA A 163 15.28 8.29 3.01
N GLU A 164 15.10 9.58 3.30
CA GLU A 164 15.74 10.26 4.44
C GLU A 164 15.17 9.82 5.81
N ILE A 165 14.15 8.97 5.84
CA ILE A 165 13.66 8.36 7.09
C ILE A 165 14.68 7.39 7.70
N LEU A 166 15.56 6.79 6.90
CA LEU A 166 16.36 5.62 7.28
C LEU A 166 17.23 5.82 8.54
N PRO A 167 17.91 6.96 8.77
CA PRO A 167 18.64 7.19 10.02
C PRO A 167 17.73 7.17 11.25
N SER A 168 16.53 7.75 11.13
CA SER A 168 15.54 7.77 12.21
C SER A 168 14.96 6.38 12.44
N LEU A 169 14.67 5.65 11.35
CA LEU A 169 14.18 4.27 11.40
C LEU A 169 15.19 3.34 12.08
N ARG A 170 16.48 3.40 11.72
CA ARG A 170 17.55 2.64 12.38
C ARG A 170 17.58 2.88 13.89
N THR A 171 17.55 4.15 14.28
CA THR A 171 17.55 4.53 15.71
C THR A 171 16.33 3.96 16.43
N PHE A 172 15.16 4.03 15.80
CA PHE A 172 13.93 3.47 16.33
C PHE A 172 13.99 1.95 16.48
N VAL A 173 14.43 1.23 15.44
CA VAL A 173 14.58 -0.24 15.45
C VAL A 173 15.52 -0.70 16.57
N GLN A 174 16.65 -0.01 16.74
CA GLN A 174 17.63 -0.34 17.78
C GLN A 174 17.10 -0.06 19.19
N THR A 175 16.57 1.14 19.43
CA THR A 175 16.13 1.57 20.77
C THR A 175 14.88 0.83 21.29
N THR A 176 14.03 0.34 20.38
CA THR A 176 12.84 -0.46 20.73
C THR A 176 13.09 -1.97 20.73
N ASN A 177 14.30 -2.42 20.34
CA ASN A 177 14.62 -3.83 20.10
C ASN A 177 13.63 -4.49 19.11
N LEU A 178 13.26 -3.78 18.04
CA LEU A 178 12.24 -4.24 17.11
C LEU A 178 12.67 -5.48 16.32
N HIS A 179 13.97 -5.64 16.06
CA HIS A 179 14.52 -6.90 15.53
C HIS A 179 14.26 -8.08 16.50
N GLY A 180 14.39 -7.87 17.81
CA GLY A 180 14.05 -8.88 18.80
C GLY A 180 12.56 -9.24 18.80
N ILE A 181 11.69 -8.24 18.63
CA ILE A 181 10.23 -8.44 18.49
C ILE A 181 9.92 -9.25 17.22
N TRP A 182 10.60 -8.94 16.11
CA TRP A 182 10.51 -9.71 14.87
C TRP A 182 10.86 -11.18 15.11
N LEU A 183 12.03 -11.46 15.68
CA LEU A 183 12.47 -12.84 15.95
C LEU A 183 11.47 -13.61 16.84
N ALA A 184 10.84 -12.93 17.80
CA ALA A 184 9.83 -13.53 18.68
C ALA A 184 8.47 -13.79 17.99
N THR A 185 8.17 -13.06 16.91
CA THR A 185 6.88 -13.13 16.19
C THR A 185 7.01 -13.84 14.84
N HIS A 186 8.22 -14.07 14.34
CA HIS A 186 8.50 -14.63 13.01
C HIS A 186 7.81 -15.97 12.77
N ARG A 187 7.81 -16.86 13.77
CA ARG A 187 7.09 -18.14 13.66
C ARG A 187 5.60 -17.96 13.38
N SER A 188 4.96 -16.96 13.97
CA SER A 188 3.54 -16.68 13.72
C SER A 188 3.30 -16.11 12.32
N TYR A 189 4.28 -15.39 11.74
CA TYR A 189 4.25 -15.00 10.33
C TYR A 189 4.33 -16.24 9.43
N ASP A 190 5.23 -17.17 9.71
CA ASP A 190 5.36 -18.42 8.94
C ASP A 190 4.05 -19.23 8.98
N GLU A 191 3.45 -19.38 10.17
CA GLU A 191 2.17 -20.08 10.34
C GLU A 191 0.99 -19.42 9.60
N ILE A 192 1.04 -18.11 9.37
CA ILE A 192 0.07 -17.39 8.53
C ILE A 192 0.34 -17.69 7.06
N ILE A 193 1.59 -17.60 6.63
CA ILE A 193 2.02 -17.78 5.24
C ILE A 193 1.76 -19.20 4.75
N ASP A 194 2.04 -20.21 5.57
CA ASP A 194 1.82 -21.62 5.24
C ASP A 194 0.36 -21.90 4.83
N ARG A 195 -0.61 -21.16 5.39
CA ARG A 195 -2.03 -21.30 5.03
C ARG A 195 -2.34 -20.82 3.62
N PHE A 196 -1.53 -19.92 3.07
CA PHE A 196 -1.75 -19.31 1.76
C PHE A 196 -0.95 -19.98 0.65
N HIS A 197 0.02 -20.84 0.97
CA HIS A 197 0.79 -21.58 -0.02
C HIS A 197 -0.10 -22.35 -1.00
N ASP A 198 -0.94 -23.27 -0.49
CA ASP A 198 -1.80 -24.12 -1.35
C ASP A 198 -2.85 -23.32 -2.13
N PRO A 199 -3.57 -22.34 -1.54
CA PRO A 199 -4.47 -21.47 -2.29
C PRO A 199 -3.76 -20.68 -3.40
N LEU A 200 -2.58 -20.13 -3.12
CA LEU A 200 -1.80 -19.36 -4.09
C LEU A 200 -1.33 -20.24 -5.25
N THR A 201 -0.77 -21.42 -4.95
CA THR A 201 -0.37 -22.39 -5.98
C THR A 201 -1.56 -22.79 -6.85
N ARG A 202 -2.73 -23.07 -6.26
CA ARG A 202 -3.94 -23.39 -7.01
C ARG A 202 -4.39 -22.23 -7.90
N MET A 203 -4.34 -21.00 -7.41
CA MET A 203 -4.67 -19.81 -8.19
C MET A 203 -3.76 -19.67 -9.41
N ILE A 204 -2.44 -19.81 -9.23
CA ILE A 204 -1.44 -19.74 -10.30
C ILE A 204 -1.70 -20.84 -11.34
N VAL A 205 -1.77 -22.11 -10.90
CA VAL A 205 -1.96 -23.26 -11.79
C VAL A 205 -3.26 -23.14 -12.59
N ASN A 206 -4.36 -22.71 -11.96
CA ASN A 206 -5.63 -22.52 -12.65
C ASN A 206 -5.57 -21.38 -13.68
N THR A 207 -4.85 -20.30 -13.36
CA THR A 207 -4.66 -19.17 -14.27
C THR A 207 -3.81 -19.59 -15.47
N ASP A 208 -2.69 -20.25 -15.24
CA ASP A 208 -1.80 -20.82 -16.26
C ASP A 208 -2.53 -21.80 -17.19
N LEU A 209 -3.33 -22.69 -16.61
CA LEU A 209 -4.13 -23.65 -17.35
C LEU A 209 -5.17 -22.96 -18.24
N TYR A 210 -5.84 -21.92 -17.74
CA TYR A 210 -6.79 -21.15 -18.53
C TYR A 210 -6.09 -20.44 -19.69
N LEU A 211 -4.94 -19.81 -19.43
CA LEU A 211 -4.13 -19.11 -20.44
C LEU A 211 -3.37 -20.06 -21.37
N LYS A 212 -3.37 -21.37 -21.07
CA LYS A 212 -2.61 -22.43 -21.77
C LYS A 212 -1.13 -22.09 -21.86
N GLN A 213 -0.61 -21.48 -20.80
CA GLN A 213 0.78 -21.07 -20.67
C GLN A 213 1.37 -21.73 -19.42
N PRO A 214 2.52 -22.42 -19.52
CA PRO A 214 3.21 -22.89 -18.33
C PRO A 214 3.81 -21.70 -17.56
N ALA A 215 3.91 -21.85 -16.24
CA ALA A 215 4.61 -20.89 -15.38
C ALA A 215 6.01 -20.57 -15.93
N GLU A 216 6.33 -19.29 -16.04
CA GLU A 216 7.65 -18.84 -16.49
C GLU A 216 8.71 -19.17 -15.43
N THR A 217 9.73 -19.92 -15.82
CA THR A 217 10.80 -20.34 -14.90
C THR A 217 12.05 -19.45 -14.97
N TYR A 218 12.31 -18.73 -16.06
CA TYR A 218 13.46 -17.82 -16.18
C TYR A 218 13.23 -16.75 -17.25
N THR A 219 12.74 -15.57 -16.85
CA THR A 219 12.62 -14.39 -17.74
C THR A 219 13.27 -13.13 -17.18
N GLY A 220 13.98 -13.23 -16.05
CA GLY A 220 14.51 -12.08 -15.32
C GLY A 220 13.41 -11.23 -14.64
N ARG A 221 12.18 -11.73 -14.62
CA ARG A 221 11.00 -11.11 -14.01
C ARG A 221 10.48 -11.98 -12.88
N ARG A 222 9.98 -11.34 -11.82
CA ARG A 222 9.51 -12.05 -10.64
C ARG A 222 8.14 -11.59 -10.22
N PHE A 223 7.38 -12.50 -9.64
CA PHE A 223 6.11 -12.27 -8.99
C PHE A 223 6.26 -12.64 -7.50
N VAL A 224 6.24 -11.64 -6.62
CA VAL A 224 6.50 -11.79 -5.19
C VAL A 224 5.26 -11.38 -4.42
N VAL A 225 4.72 -12.30 -3.63
CA VAL A 225 3.62 -12.03 -2.70
C VAL A 225 4.19 -11.92 -1.30
N VAL A 226 4.00 -10.77 -0.67
CA VAL A 226 4.47 -10.48 0.68
C VAL A 226 3.27 -10.36 1.60
N VAL A 227 3.25 -11.17 2.64
CA VAL A 227 2.21 -11.10 3.67
C VAL A 227 2.71 -10.23 4.81
N GLU A 228 2.06 -9.10 5.03
CA GLU A 228 2.40 -8.15 6.10
C GLU A 228 1.17 -7.85 6.98
N PRO A 229 0.97 -8.61 8.07
CA PRO A 229 -0.08 -8.39 9.06
C PRO A 229 -0.13 -6.99 9.69
N MET A 230 0.98 -6.24 9.69
CA MET A 230 1.03 -4.88 10.25
C MET A 230 0.32 -3.83 9.37
N LEU A 231 -0.14 -4.19 8.17
CA LEU A 231 -0.83 -3.28 7.25
C LEU A 231 -2.37 -3.43 7.28
N ASN A 232 -3.08 -2.50 6.64
CA ASN A 232 -4.54 -2.55 6.50
C ASN A 232 -4.96 -3.72 5.59
N PRO A 233 -5.76 -4.68 6.08
CA PRO A 233 -6.19 -5.85 5.31
C PRO A 233 -7.08 -5.54 4.11
N HIS A 234 -7.72 -4.37 4.09
CA HIS A 234 -8.57 -3.96 2.97
C HIS A 234 -7.76 -3.37 1.82
N THR A 235 -6.49 -3.05 2.04
CA THR A 235 -5.62 -2.42 1.06
C THR A 235 -4.64 -3.42 0.48
N VAL A 236 -4.71 -3.64 -0.83
CA VAL A 236 -3.67 -4.36 -1.56
C VAL A 236 -2.69 -3.35 -2.15
N ASN A 237 -1.41 -3.51 -1.81
CA ASN A 237 -0.33 -2.68 -2.32
C ASN A 237 0.37 -3.44 -3.44
N ALA A 238 -0.12 -3.26 -4.67
CA ALA A 238 0.59 -3.72 -5.86
C ALA A 238 1.69 -2.73 -6.24
N ARG A 239 2.90 -3.24 -6.46
CA ARG A 239 4.11 -2.49 -6.77
C ARG A 239 4.81 -3.16 -7.94
N ILE A 240 4.67 -2.53 -9.11
CA ILE A 240 5.26 -3.02 -10.35
C ILE A 240 6.42 -2.09 -10.68
N TYR A 241 7.64 -2.59 -10.53
CA TYR A 241 8.86 -1.83 -10.75
C TYR A 241 9.80 -2.60 -11.68
N GLY A 242 9.88 -2.11 -12.92
CA GLY A 242 10.67 -2.76 -13.97
C GLY A 242 10.17 -4.18 -14.22
N THR A 243 10.97 -5.16 -13.81
CA THR A 243 10.72 -6.59 -14.00
C THR A 243 10.05 -7.28 -12.81
N ASP A 244 9.91 -6.59 -11.68
CA ASP A 244 9.42 -7.18 -10.44
C ASP A 244 7.99 -6.71 -10.13
N TYR A 245 7.11 -7.70 -9.94
CA TYR A 245 5.70 -7.54 -9.60
C TYR A 245 5.53 -7.98 -8.15
N VAL A 246 5.44 -7.01 -7.25
CA VAL A 246 5.33 -7.25 -5.81
C VAL A 246 3.92 -6.94 -5.36
N VAL A 247 3.29 -7.89 -4.67
CA VAL A 247 1.97 -7.72 -4.05
C VAL A 247 2.15 -7.79 -2.55
N VAL A 248 1.93 -6.67 -1.88
CA VAL A 248 1.94 -6.59 -0.42
C VAL A 248 0.50 -6.55 0.09
N LEU A 249 0.16 -7.47 0.97
CA LEU A 249 -1.20 -7.61 1.52
C LEU A 249 -1.18 -8.06 2.97
N ALA A 250 -2.23 -7.69 3.72
CA ALA A 250 -2.45 -8.16 5.08
C ALA A 250 -3.66 -9.11 5.11
N PRO A 251 -3.64 -10.17 5.92
CA PRO A 251 -4.76 -11.09 6.04
C PRO A 251 -5.91 -10.49 6.86
N GLU A 252 -7.14 -10.83 6.48
CA GLU A 252 -8.38 -10.54 7.20
C GLU A 252 -9.04 -11.85 7.62
N ASN A 253 -9.27 -12.06 8.92
CA ASN A 253 -9.93 -13.28 9.43
C ASN A 253 -9.33 -14.59 8.88
N GLY A 254 -8.00 -14.63 8.71
CA GLY A 254 -7.28 -15.79 8.18
C GLY A 254 -7.39 -15.99 6.66
N ASN A 255 -7.95 -15.02 5.92
CA ASN A 255 -8.05 -15.03 4.46
C ASN A 255 -7.29 -13.85 3.84
N ILE A 256 -6.98 -13.97 2.55
CA ILE A 256 -6.40 -12.89 1.75
C ILE A 256 -7.27 -12.64 0.52
N ARG A 257 -7.21 -11.42 -0.02
CA ARG A 257 -7.93 -11.03 -1.24
C ARG A 257 -7.28 -11.69 -2.47
N MET A 258 -7.51 -12.99 -2.65
CA MET A 258 -6.86 -13.81 -3.69
C MET A 258 -7.14 -13.32 -5.11
N ASN A 259 -8.32 -12.75 -5.35
CA ASN A 259 -8.65 -12.15 -6.64
C ASN A 259 -7.72 -10.98 -6.99
N ASP A 260 -7.30 -10.18 -6.00
CA ASP A 260 -6.39 -9.07 -6.23
C ASP A 260 -4.97 -9.56 -6.50
N VAL A 261 -4.52 -10.61 -5.81
CA VAL A 261 -3.25 -11.28 -6.10
C VAL A 261 -3.25 -11.83 -7.53
N ARG A 262 -4.35 -12.47 -7.92
CA ARG A 262 -4.55 -13.00 -9.26
C ARG A 262 -4.55 -11.89 -10.32
N HIS A 263 -5.16 -10.75 -10.04
CA HIS A 263 -5.17 -9.59 -10.92
C HIS A 263 -3.74 -9.13 -11.22
N VAL A 264 -2.89 -8.99 -10.20
CA VAL A 264 -1.46 -8.63 -10.41
C VAL A 264 -0.68 -9.75 -11.09
N TYR A 265 -1.02 -11.02 -10.84
CA TYR A 265 -0.41 -12.13 -11.58
C TYR A 265 -0.75 -12.11 -13.08
N LEU A 266 -1.97 -11.70 -13.44
CA LEU A 266 -2.36 -11.50 -14.83
C LEU A 266 -1.57 -10.35 -15.47
N HIS A 267 -1.32 -9.26 -14.74
CA HIS A 267 -0.40 -8.21 -15.17
C HIS A 267 1.01 -8.76 -15.47
N TYR A 268 1.56 -9.56 -14.56
CA TYR A 268 2.85 -10.25 -14.75
C TYR A 268 2.88 -11.09 -16.04
N MET A 269 1.79 -11.77 -16.38
CA MET A 269 1.73 -12.62 -17.58
C MET A 269 1.47 -11.84 -18.87
N ILE A 270 0.66 -10.79 -18.82
CA ILE A 270 0.07 -10.16 -20.01
C ILE A 270 0.82 -8.91 -20.45
N GLU A 271 1.29 -8.08 -19.52
CA GLU A 271 1.93 -6.80 -19.84
C GLU A 271 3.04 -6.94 -20.89
N PRO A 272 4.05 -7.83 -20.75
CA PRO A 272 5.12 -7.92 -21.75
C PRO A 272 4.62 -8.31 -23.14
N LEU A 273 3.55 -9.11 -23.21
CA LEU A 273 2.97 -9.54 -24.47
C LEU A 273 2.32 -8.36 -25.20
N LEU A 274 1.64 -7.46 -24.48
CA LEU A 274 1.02 -6.28 -25.07
C LEU A 274 2.02 -5.14 -25.28
N TYR A 275 2.98 -4.92 -24.38
CA TYR A 275 4.05 -3.94 -24.56
C TYR A 275 4.92 -4.26 -25.80
N ALA A 276 5.20 -5.54 -26.08
CA ALA A 276 5.87 -5.96 -27.32
C ALA A 276 5.10 -5.59 -28.60
N ARG A 277 3.84 -5.18 -28.48
CA ARG A 277 2.92 -4.83 -29.57
C ARG A 277 2.38 -3.41 -29.46
N ALA A 278 3.03 -2.53 -28.69
CA ALA A 278 2.57 -1.15 -28.44
C ALA A 278 2.19 -0.40 -29.74
N ASN A 279 3.03 -0.46 -30.78
CA ASN A 279 2.75 0.19 -32.07
C ASN A 279 1.42 -0.25 -32.72
N ALA A 280 1.00 -1.49 -32.50
CA ALA A 280 -0.26 -2.00 -33.04
C ALA A 280 -1.46 -1.51 -32.22
N ILE A 281 -1.26 -1.35 -30.92
CA ILE A 281 -2.23 -0.85 -29.95
C ILE A 281 -2.42 0.66 -30.10
N ASP A 282 -1.40 1.42 -30.51
CA ASP A 282 -1.50 2.87 -30.71
C ASP A 282 -2.59 3.30 -31.70
N ARG A 283 -3.02 2.40 -32.59
CA ARG A 283 -4.18 2.63 -33.47
C ARG A 283 -5.47 2.89 -32.67
N ALA A 284 -5.55 2.42 -31.42
CA ALA A 284 -6.65 2.63 -30.49
C ALA A 284 -6.68 4.04 -29.87
N GLN A 285 -5.74 4.94 -30.18
CA GLN A 285 -5.73 6.31 -29.66
C GLN A 285 -7.06 7.08 -29.78
N PRO A 286 -7.87 6.92 -30.85
CA PRO A 286 -9.18 7.56 -30.93
C PRO A 286 -10.11 7.22 -29.76
N ILE A 287 -9.98 6.05 -29.13
CA ILE A 287 -10.78 5.64 -27.96
C ILE A 287 -10.53 6.55 -26.76
N LEU A 288 -9.30 7.06 -26.57
CA LEU A 288 -8.96 7.94 -25.44
C LEU A 288 -9.80 9.23 -25.42
N LYS A 289 -10.28 9.68 -26.60
CA LYS A 289 -11.18 10.84 -26.70
C LYS A 289 -12.56 10.54 -26.12
N GLU A 290 -13.06 9.32 -26.32
CA GLU A 290 -14.40 8.92 -25.88
C GLU A 290 -14.42 8.64 -24.37
N ILE A 291 -13.33 8.12 -23.78
CA ILE A 291 -13.25 7.78 -22.35
C ILE A 291 -12.71 8.92 -21.45
N ARG A 292 -12.60 10.15 -21.98
CA ARG A 292 -11.97 11.27 -21.25
C ARG A 292 -12.64 11.57 -19.91
N GLU A 293 -13.97 11.51 -19.88
CA GLU A 293 -14.81 11.78 -18.71
C GLU A 293 -15.09 10.51 -17.89
N ALA A 294 -14.58 9.35 -18.30
CA ALA A 294 -14.75 8.12 -17.55
C ALA A 294 -14.03 8.21 -16.19
N PRO A 295 -14.54 7.53 -15.15
CA PRO A 295 -13.98 7.58 -13.80
C PRO A 295 -12.71 6.72 -13.68
N LEU A 296 -11.72 6.95 -14.55
CA LEU A 296 -10.47 6.19 -14.60
C LEU A 296 -9.29 7.00 -14.05
N GLU A 297 -8.29 6.28 -13.52
CA GLU A 297 -6.99 6.89 -13.23
C GLU A 297 -6.38 7.48 -14.51
N PHE A 298 -5.62 8.57 -14.36
CA PHE A 298 -5.07 9.31 -15.49
C PHE A 298 -4.28 8.41 -16.44
N ARG A 299 -3.50 7.46 -15.91
CA ARG A 299 -2.69 6.51 -16.70
C ARG A 299 -3.52 5.81 -17.79
N TYR A 300 -4.71 5.30 -17.43
CA TYR A 300 -5.58 4.58 -18.36
C TYR A 300 -6.30 5.50 -19.36
N ARG A 301 -6.47 6.79 -19.02
CA ARG A 301 -7.04 7.80 -19.93
C ARG A 301 -6.00 8.44 -20.85
N SER A 302 -4.72 8.34 -20.50
CA SER A 302 -3.63 8.98 -21.24
C SER A 302 -2.89 8.05 -22.18
N ASP A 303 -2.93 6.74 -21.95
CA ASP A 303 -2.14 5.75 -22.69
C ASP A 303 -2.98 4.53 -23.06
N THR A 304 -2.94 4.16 -24.33
CA THR A 304 -3.70 3.04 -24.90
C THR A 304 -3.18 1.68 -24.45
N VAL A 305 -1.88 1.52 -24.18
CA VAL A 305 -1.31 0.23 -23.78
C VAL A 305 -1.81 -0.23 -22.42
N PRO A 306 -1.66 0.53 -21.32
CA PRO A 306 -2.16 0.11 -20.01
C PRO A 306 -3.69 -0.04 -20.01
N LEU A 307 -4.43 0.80 -20.74
CA LEU A 307 -5.88 0.61 -20.91
C LEU A 307 -6.21 -0.76 -21.54
N THR A 308 -5.48 -1.13 -22.60
CA THR A 308 -5.68 -2.39 -23.32
C THR A 308 -5.32 -3.59 -22.44
N VAL A 309 -4.24 -3.49 -21.66
CA VAL A 309 -3.84 -4.49 -20.66
C VAL A 309 -4.97 -4.72 -19.66
N GLU A 310 -5.47 -3.68 -19.01
CA GLU A 310 -6.54 -3.81 -18.02
C GLU A 310 -7.82 -4.39 -18.62
N CYS A 311 -8.20 -3.95 -19.82
CA CYS A 311 -9.40 -4.45 -20.48
C CYS A 311 -9.30 -5.95 -20.80
N LEU A 312 -8.12 -6.45 -21.18
CA LEU A 312 -7.90 -7.88 -21.39
C LEU A 312 -7.91 -8.65 -20.07
N ILE A 313 -7.28 -8.12 -19.03
CA ILE A 313 -7.28 -8.73 -17.68
C ILE A 313 -8.70 -8.86 -17.16
N LYS A 314 -9.49 -7.77 -17.20
CA LYS A 314 -10.89 -7.74 -16.79
C LYS A 314 -11.75 -8.72 -17.59
N ALA A 315 -11.51 -8.84 -18.90
CA ALA A 315 -12.18 -9.85 -19.71
C ALA A 315 -11.86 -11.28 -19.25
N ILE A 316 -10.59 -11.59 -18.96
CA ILE A 316 -10.16 -12.89 -18.43
C ILE A 316 -10.79 -13.16 -17.06
N GLU A 317 -10.79 -12.17 -16.18
CA GLU A 317 -11.44 -12.25 -14.86
C GLU A 317 -12.93 -12.54 -15.00
N ALA A 318 -13.63 -11.81 -15.87
CA ALA A 318 -15.05 -12.06 -16.13
C ALA A 318 -15.32 -13.46 -16.72
N ARG A 319 -14.43 -14.02 -17.56
CA ARG A 319 -14.59 -15.41 -18.06
C ARG A 319 -14.43 -16.47 -16.98
N THR A 320 -13.61 -16.18 -15.98
CA THR A 320 -13.15 -17.14 -14.97
C THR A 320 -13.65 -16.86 -13.56
N MET A 321 -14.50 -15.83 -13.39
CA MET A 321 -15.06 -15.46 -12.10
C MET A 321 -15.98 -16.55 -11.55
N ASP A 322 -16.07 -16.61 -10.22
CA ASP A 322 -17.17 -17.30 -9.56
C ASP A 322 -18.46 -16.52 -9.79
N THR A 323 -19.43 -17.14 -10.46
CA THR A 323 -20.73 -16.53 -10.76
C THR A 323 -21.74 -16.72 -9.62
N GLY A 324 -21.38 -17.46 -8.57
CA GLY A 324 -22.29 -17.89 -7.50
C GLY A 324 -23.30 -18.97 -7.95
N ILE A 325 -23.25 -19.39 -9.21
CA ILE A 325 -24.13 -20.41 -9.79
C ILE A 325 -23.31 -21.69 -9.98
N PRO A 326 -23.66 -22.80 -9.30
CA PRO A 326 -22.90 -24.03 -9.36
C PRO A 326 -22.95 -24.65 -10.76
N ASP A 327 -21.83 -25.25 -11.16
CA ASP A 327 -21.73 -25.93 -12.44
C ASP A 327 -22.71 -27.10 -12.55
N TYR A 328 -23.30 -27.25 -13.73
CA TYR A 328 -24.20 -28.34 -14.03
C TYR A 328 -23.44 -29.68 -14.07
N LYS A 329 -23.76 -30.58 -13.13
CA LYS A 329 -23.25 -31.96 -13.10
C LYS A 329 -24.32 -32.93 -13.59
N LEU A 330 -23.99 -33.71 -14.61
CA LEU A 330 -24.88 -34.76 -15.11
C LEU A 330 -25.07 -35.84 -14.02
N PRO A 331 -26.30 -36.24 -13.67
CA PRO A 331 -26.53 -37.33 -12.72
C PRO A 331 -25.90 -38.65 -13.17
N ALA A 332 -25.47 -39.48 -12.22
CA ALA A 332 -24.95 -40.80 -12.52
C ALA A 332 -26.08 -41.75 -12.99
N GLY A 333 -25.80 -42.60 -13.99
CA GLY A 333 -26.75 -43.62 -14.46
C GLY A 333 -27.86 -43.13 -15.40
N VAL A 334 -27.67 -41.97 -16.03
CA VAL A 334 -28.65 -41.38 -16.96
C VAL A 334 -28.84 -42.22 -18.22
N ASP A 335 -30.11 -42.47 -18.56
CA ASP A 335 -30.49 -43.06 -19.85
C ASP A 335 -30.23 -42.07 -20.99
N ARG A 336 -29.60 -42.55 -22.07
CA ARG A 336 -29.32 -41.78 -23.29
C ARG A 336 -30.57 -41.12 -23.87
N SER A 337 -31.75 -41.73 -23.70
CA SER A 337 -33.03 -41.16 -24.16
C SER A 337 -33.37 -39.82 -23.49
N GLN A 338 -32.83 -39.56 -22.29
CA GLN A 338 -33.07 -38.34 -21.53
C GLN A 338 -31.99 -37.27 -21.73
N MET A 339 -30.93 -37.56 -22.51
CA MET A 339 -29.85 -36.61 -22.78
C MET A 339 -30.34 -35.26 -23.30
N PRO A 340 -31.32 -35.15 -24.22
CA PRO A 340 -31.81 -33.85 -24.69
C PRO A 340 -32.44 -32.98 -23.58
N ARG A 341 -32.98 -33.60 -22.53
CA ARG A 341 -33.47 -32.86 -21.34
C ARG A 341 -32.29 -32.28 -20.56
N TYR A 342 -31.30 -33.10 -20.24
CA TYR A 342 -30.15 -32.69 -19.45
C TYR A 342 -29.24 -31.69 -20.19
N GLU A 343 -29.15 -31.78 -21.52
CA GLU A 343 -28.48 -30.77 -22.34
C GLU A 343 -29.17 -29.40 -22.27
N ARG A 344 -30.50 -29.37 -22.28
CA ARG A 344 -31.26 -28.13 -22.08
C ARG A 344 -31.06 -27.56 -20.68
N GLU A 345 -31.08 -28.41 -19.65
CA GLU A 345 -30.79 -27.99 -18.27
C GLU A 345 -29.38 -27.39 -18.16
N ARG A 346 -28.37 -28.03 -18.76
CA ARG A 346 -27.00 -27.51 -18.84
C ARG A 346 -26.93 -26.16 -19.56
N GLN A 347 -27.60 -26.01 -20.70
CA GLN A 347 -27.64 -24.76 -21.45
C GLN A 347 -28.27 -23.62 -20.63
N VAL A 348 -29.35 -23.91 -19.89
CA VAL A 348 -30.00 -22.93 -19.02
C VAL A 348 -29.05 -22.47 -17.90
N VAL A 349 -28.30 -23.38 -17.28
CA VAL A 349 -27.30 -23.02 -16.27
C VAL A 349 -26.20 -22.14 -16.89
N GLN A 350 -25.67 -22.54 -18.05
CA GLN A 350 -24.64 -21.76 -18.76
C GLN A 350 -25.13 -20.36 -19.14
N GLN A 351 -26.37 -20.21 -19.59
CA GLN A 351 -26.97 -18.91 -19.89
C GLN A 351 -27.08 -18.01 -18.66
N LYS A 352 -27.43 -18.57 -17.50
CA LYS A 352 -27.48 -17.80 -16.25
C LYS A 352 -26.09 -17.35 -15.81
N GLN A 353 -25.10 -18.24 -15.87
CA GLN A 353 -23.71 -17.91 -15.58
C GLN A 353 -23.21 -16.81 -16.53
N GLU A 354 -23.47 -16.95 -17.83
CA GLU A 354 -23.10 -15.96 -18.84
C GLU A 354 -23.73 -14.59 -18.57
N THR A 355 -24.98 -14.55 -18.11
CA THR A 355 -25.64 -13.28 -17.74
C THR A 355 -24.89 -12.55 -16.63
N VAL A 356 -24.38 -13.28 -15.62
CA VAL A 356 -23.58 -12.69 -14.53
C VAL A 356 -22.26 -12.15 -15.06
N ARG A 357 -21.56 -12.92 -15.91
CA ARG A 357 -20.30 -12.48 -16.52
C ARG A 357 -20.47 -11.25 -17.41
N GLN A 358 -21.52 -11.22 -18.22
CA GLN A 358 -21.85 -10.06 -19.06
C GLN A 358 -22.17 -8.82 -18.21
N ALA A 359 -22.82 -8.97 -17.06
CA ALA A 359 -23.03 -7.87 -16.14
C ALA A 359 -21.71 -7.30 -15.60
N ALA A 360 -20.74 -8.16 -15.27
CA ALA A 360 -19.40 -7.73 -14.86
C ALA A 360 -18.67 -6.96 -15.98
N VAL A 361 -18.71 -7.48 -17.21
CA VAL A 361 -18.13 -6.79 -18.39
C VAL A 361 -18.78 -5.43 -18.63
N GLN A 362 -20.10 -5.35 -18.55
CA GLN A 362 -20.82 -4.09 -18.70
C GLN A 362 -20.47 -3.09 -17.60
N HIS A 363 -20.28 -3.58 -16.37
CA HIS A 363 -19.83 -2.77 -15.26
C HIS A 363 -18.43 -2.18 -15.52
N ASP A 364 -17.46 -3.01 -15.90
CA ASP A 364 -16.11 -2.56 -16.28
C ASP A 364 -16.11 -1.55 -17.43
N MET A 365 -17.00 -1.74 -18.42
CA MET A 365 -17.17 -0.77 -19.50
C MET A 365 -17.67 0.59 -18.99
N LYS A 366 -18.64 0.62 -18.07
CA LYS A 366 -19.15 1.86 -17.45
C LYS A 366 -18.11 2.55 -16.57
N GLN A 367 -17.16 1.80 -16.03
CA GLN A 367 -16.00 2.36 -15.33
C GLN A 367 -14.98 2.98 -16.29
N GLY A 368 -15.07 2.69 -17.60
CA GLY A 368 -14.23 3.26 -18.65
C GLY A 368 -13.34 2.25 -19.37
N PHE A 369 -13.32 0.98 -18.94
CA PHE A 369 -12.56 -0.10 -19.57
C PHE A 369 -13.31 -0.62 -20.80
N VAL A 370 -13.52 0.24 -21.79
CA VAL A 370 -14.44 0.05 -22.92
C VAL A 370 -14.02 -1.07 -23.88
N LEU A 371 -12.76 -1.51 -23.86
CA LEU A 371 -12.30 -2.65 -24.67
C LEU A 371 -12.60 -4.01 -24.02
N THR A 372 -13.10 -4.04 -22.78
CA THR A 372 -13.35 -5.30 -22.04
C THR A 372 -14.31 -6.21 -22.80
N GLN A 373 -15.38 -5.66 -23.40
CA GLN A 373 -16.32 -6.46 -24.20
C GLN A 373 -15.67 -7.09 -25.44
N TYR A 374 -14.77 -6.36 -26.12
CA TYR A 374 -14.06 -6.91 -27.26
C TYR A 374 -13.19 -8.09 -26.83
N PHE A 375 -12.38 -7.92 -25.80
CA PHE A 375 -11.53 -9.00 -25.31
C PHE A 375 -12.34 -10.16 -24.76
N TYR A 376 -13.47 -9.90 -24.12
CA TYR A 376 -14.37 -10.94 -23.66
C TYR A 376 -14.86 -11.84 -24.81
N GLU A 377 -15.27 -11.22 -25.92
CA GLU A 377 -15.67 -11.91 -27.16
C GLU A 377 -14.51 -12.71 -27.76
N GLN A 378 -13.28 -12.16 -27.74
CA GLN A 378 -12.07 -12.85 -28.17
C GLN A 378 -11.74 -14.06 -27.27
N MET A 379 -11.92 -13.93 -25.95
CA MET A 379 -11.66 -15.01 -25.00
C MET A 379 -12.60 -16.21 -25.20
N ILE A 380 -13.85 -15.99 -25.63
CA ILE A 380 -14.76 -17.09 -25.99
C ILE A 380 -14.22 -17.92 -27.17
N GLN A 381 -13.59 -17.27 -28.14
CA GLN A 381 -12.99 -17.96 -29.29
C GLN A 381 -11.70 -18.66 -28.86
N PHE A 382 -10.84 -17.96 -28.12
CA PHE A 382 -9.62 -18.50 -27.55
C PHE A 382 -9.86 -19.78 -26.73
N GLU A 383 -10.90 -19.84 -25.91
CA GLU A 383 -11.21 -21.03 -25.10
C GLU A 383 -11.35 -22.32 -25.93
N ARG A 384 -11.73 -22.20 -27.21
CA ARG A 384 -11.88 -23.33 -28.14
C ARG A 384 -10.60 -23.68 -28.91
N ASP A 385 -9.67 -22.74 -28.99
CA ASP A 385 -8.40 -22.91 -29.69
C ASP A 385 -7.36 -23.61 -28.79
N PRO A 386 -6.64 -24.66 -29.20
CA PRO A 386 -5.57 -25.24 -28.40
C PRO A 386 -4.35 -24.31 -28.16
N ALA A 387 -4.18 -23.24 -28.94
CA ALA A 387 -3.04 -22.32 -28.86
C ALA A 387 -2.99 -21.55 -27.53
N SER A 388 -1.77 -21.16 -27.13
CA SER A 388 -1.53 -20.39 -25.90
C SER A 388 -1.89 -18.92 -26.07
N LEU A 389 -2.21 -18.21 -24.98
CA LEU A 389 -2.51 -16.77 -25.06
C LEU A 389 -1.34 -16.01 -25.71
N LYS A 390 -0.09 -16.39 -25.43
CA LYS A 390 1.11 -15.79 -26.04
C LYS A 390 1.10 -15.86 -27.57
N ASP A 391 0.57 -16.95 -28.13
CA ASP A 391 0.50 -17.16 -29.57
C ASP A 391 -0.70 -16.43 -30.19
N THR A 392 -1.84 -16.38 -29.50
CA THR A 392 -3.09 -15.81 -30.03
C THR A 392 -3.23 -14.30 -29.81
N ILE A 393 -2.60 -13.73 -28.78
CA ILE A 393 -2.78 -12.32 -28.39
C ILE A 393 -2.37 -11.34 -29.51
N GLY A 394 -1.44 -11.74 -30.39
CA GLY A 394 -1.08 -10.95 -31.56
C GLY A 394 -2.28 -10.74 -32.47
N GLU A 395 -2.96 -11.82 -32.85
CA GLU A 395 -4.14 -11.75 -33.71
C GLU A 395 -5.22 -10.86 -33.08
N MET A 396 -5.53 -11.06 -31.80
CA MET A 396 -6.52 -10.26 -31.06
C MET A 396 -6.25 -8.75 -31.14
N VAL A 397 -4.99 -8.33 -31.14
CA VAL A 397 -4.63 -6.90 -31.25
C VAL A 397 -4.60 -6.43 -32.70
N TYR A 398 -4.06 -7.22 -33.63
CA TYR A 398 -3.92 -6.82 -35.02
C TYR A 398 -5.26 -6.74 -35.74
N SER A 399 -6.19 -7.67 -35.45
CA SER A 399 -7.50 -7.77 -36.08
C SER A 399 -8.59 -6.89 -35.44
N MET A 400 -8.26 -6.12 -34.41
CA MET A 400 -9.22 -5.28 -33.71
C MET A 400 -9.78 -4.20 -34.65
N ASP A 401 -11.11 -4.21 -34.85
CA ASP A 401 -11.81 -3.13 -35.55
C ASP A 401 -11.95 -1.92 -34.62
N ILE A 402 -11.04 -0.96 -34.79
CA ILE A 402 -10.96 0.24 -33.96
C ILE A 402 -12.22 1.11 -34.13
N ASP A 403 -12.77 1.23 -35.33
CA ASP A 403 -13.95 2.09 -35.56
C ASP A 403 -15.18 1.53 -34.83
N GLN A 404 -15.34 0.20 -34.84
CA GLN A 404 -16.35 -0.47 -34.05
C GLN A 404 -16.15 -0.22 -32.55
N GLN A 405 -14.91 -0.32 -32.05
CA GLN A 405 -14.63 -0.10 -30.62
C GLN A 405 -14.83 1.36 -30.19
N VAL A 406 -14.47 2.33 -31.04
CA VAL A 406 -14.77 3.76 -30.81
C VAL A 406 -16.29 3.98 -30.74
N HIS A 407 -17.05 3.38 -31.65
CA HIS A 407 -18.51 3.51 -31.65
C HIS A 407 -19.13 2.93 -30.36
N ARG A 408 -18.65 1.76 -29.93
CA ARG A 408 -19.07 1.10 -28.67
C ARG A 408 -18.72 1.96 -27.45
N ALA A 409 -17.52 2.52 -27.40
CA ALA A 409 -17.09 3.42 -26.32
C ALA A 409 -18.00 4.65 -26.22
N ARG A 410 -18.32 5.29 -27.35
CA ARG A 410 -19.21 6.47 -27.40
C ARG A 410 -20.63 6.20 -26.89
N GLN A 411 -21.13 4.98 -27.08
CA GLN A 411 -22.47 4.58 -26.63
C GLN A 411 -22.51 4.21 -25.14
N THR A 412 -21.36 4.12 -24.48
CA THR A 412 -21.29 3.73 -23.08
C THR A 412 -21.60 4.93 -22.19
N GLN A 413 -22.53 4.75 -21.25
CA GLN A 413 -22.79 5.72 -20.20
C GLN A 413 -21.88 5.43 -19.01
N PHE A 414 -20.92 6.31 -18.75
CA PHE A 414 -19.97 6.11 -17.66
C PHE A 414 -20.56 6.42 -16.29
N ASP A 415 -20.06 5.71 -15.29
CA ASP A 415 -20.39 5.96 -13.90
C ASP A 415 -19.74 7.26 -13.40
N GLN A 416 -20.31 7.86 -12.36
CA GLN A 416 -19.75 9.08 -11.75
C GLN A 416 -18.61 8.80 -10.77
N GLN A 417 -18.55 7.59 -10.23
CA GLN A 417 -17.59 7.19 -9.20
C GLN A 417 -16.84 5.95 -9.66
N ALA A 418 -15.50 6.01 -9.57
CA ALA A 418 -14.66 4.85 -9.85
C ALA A 418 -14.73 3.82 -8.73
N ASP A 419 -14.67 2.55 -9.10
CA ASP A 419 -14.43 1.40 -8.22
C ASP A 419 -13.09 1.46 -7.48
N GLU A 420 -12.95 0.60 -6.48
CA GLU A 420 -11.66 0.26 -5.88
C GLU A 420 -10.89 -0.67 -6.81
N GLU A 421 -9.85 -0.17 -7.47
CA GLU A 421 -8.99 -0.94 -8.37
C GLU A 421 -7.69 -1.34 -7.66
N VAL A 422 -7.23 -2.58 -7.88
CA VAL A 422 -6.08 -3.20 -7.19
C VAL A 422 -4.77 -2.48 -7.48
N LEU A 423 -4.60 -1.98 -8.70
CA LEU A 423 -3.45 -1.18 -9.10
C LEU A 423 -3.64 0.32 -8.82
N SER A 424 -4.88 0.75 -8.53
CA SER A 424 -5.16 2.15 -8.26
C SER A 424 -4.99 2.49 -6.79
N ARG A 425 -4.87 3.79 -6.55
CA ARG A 425 -4.71 4.36 -5.21
C ARG A 425 -6.02 4.12 -4.44
N PRO A 426 -5.98 3.41 -3.30
CA PRO A 426 -7.17 3.15 -2.51
C PRO A 426 -7.90 4.45 -2.17
N LYS A 427 -9.20 4.49 -2.47
CA LYS A 427 -10.10 5.57 -2.05
C LYS A 427 -10.53 5.32 -0.61
N HIS A 428 -10.78 6.42 0.10
CA HIS A 428 -11.25 6.40 1.47
C HIS A 428 -12.57 5.67 1.61
N LYS A 429 -12.70 4.83 2.65
CA LYS A 429 -14.00 4.57 3.26
C LYS A 429 -14.66 5.92 3.57
N LYS A 430 -15.96 6.03 3.30
CA LYS A 430 -16.76 7.15 3.80
C LYS A 430 -16.53 7.21 5.31
N VAL A 431 -16.12 8.38 5.79
CA VAL A 431 -15.98 8.62 7.21
C VAL A 431 -17.37 8.44 7.82
N GLU A 432 -17.53 7.48 8.72
CA GLU A 432 -18.80 7.13 9.39
C GLU A 432 -18.66 7.28 10.91
N GLY A 433 -19.78 7.25 11.63
CA GLY A 433 -19.78 7.25 13.10
C GLY A 433 -19.13 8.48 13.75
N LEU A 434 -18.29 8.25 14.76
CA LEU A 434 -17.59 9.31 15.51
C LEU A 434 -16.55 10.04 14.66
N ASP A 435 -15.92 9.39 13.70
CA ASP A 435 -14.99 10.05 12.78
C ASP A 435 -15.74 11.06 11.90
N LEU A 436 -16.98 10.75 11.51
CA LEU A 436 -17.84 11.68 10.77
C LEU A 436 -18.24 12.87 11.66
N ALA A 437 -18.47 12.61 12.96
CA ALA A 437 -18.76 13.66 13.93
C ALA A 437 -17.58 14.64 14.04
N GLU A 438 -16.35 14.14 14.09
CA GLU A 438 -15.15 14.98 14.10
C GLU A 438 -14.95 15.76 12.80
N ALA A 439 -15.15 15.12 11.65
CA ALA A 439 -15.08 15.79 10.35
C ALA A 439 -16.11 16.94 10.24
N LYS A 440 -17.35 16.70 10.70
CA LYS A 440 -18.40 17.73 10.76
C LYS A 440 -18.03 18.88 11.69
N LEU A 441 -17.46 18.56 12.85
CA LEU A 441 -16.99 19.57 13.80
C LEU A 441 -15.89 20.44 13.20
N GLN A 442 -14.93 19.85 12.47
CA GLN A 442 -13.89 20.59 11.75
C GLN A 442 -14.48 21.48 10.64
N ALA A 443 -15.54 21.03 9.98
CA ALA A 443 -16.29 21.82 8.99
C ALA A 443 -17.20 22.90 9.61
N GLY A 444 -17.28 23.01 10.94
CA GLY A 444 -18.13 23.96 11.65
C GLY A 444 -19.58 23.52 11.83
N ASP A 445 -19.96 22.32 11.40
CA ASP A 445 -21.28 21.72 11.64
C ASP A 445 -21.36 21.15 13.07
N VAL A 446 -21.48 22.04 14.04
CA VAL A 446 -21.62 21.70 15.47
C VAL A 446 -22.91 20.93 15.78
N ILE A 447 -23.97 21.12 14.97
CA ILE A 447 -25.26 20.45 15.15
C ILE A 447 -25.14 18.99 14.72
N GLY A 448 -24.63 18.74 13.52
CA GLY A 448 -24.43 17.38 13.01
C GLY A 448 -23.40 16.60 13.81
N ALA A 449 -22.32 17.24 14.26
CA ALA A 449 -21.32 16.61 15.13
C ALA A 449 -21.90 16.19 16.48
N SER A 450 -22.66 17.08 17.14
CA SER A 450 -23.26 16.78 18.45
C SER A 450 -24.36 15.72 18.37
N ALA A 451 -25.15 15.70 17.29
CA ALA A 451 -26.17 14.68 17.07
C ALA A 451 -25.55 13.28 16.98
N LEU A 452 -24.49 13.12 16.19
CA LEU A 452 -23.77 11.85 16.04
C LEU A 452 -23.12 11.43 17.36
N ALA A 453 -22.37 12.32 18.03
CA ALA A 453 -21.70 11.98 19.28
C ALA A 453 -22.67 11.56 20.40
N ARG A 454 -23.87 12.15 20.48
CA ARG A 454 -24.88 11.76 21.48
C ARG A 454 -25.44 10.36 21.28
N GLN A 455 -25.46 9.83 20.05
CA GLN A 455 -25.91 8.45 19.79
C GLN A 455 -25.04 7.44 20.52
N TYR A 456 -23.71 7.64 20.46
CA TYR A 456 -22.71 6.80 21.12
C TYR A 456 -22.71 6.91 22.66
N LEU A 457 -23.39 7.92 23.23
CA LEU A 457 -23.62 8.02 24.67
C LEU A 457 -24.96 7.43 25.12
N ALA A 458 -25.88 7.19 24.18
CA ALA A 458 -27.19 6.64 24.46
C ALA A 458 -27.18 5.11 24.54
N GLU A 459 -26.20 4.47 23.89
CA GLU A 459 -25.98 3.04 23.96
C GLU A 459 -25.45 2.63 25.33
N ARG A 460 -26.26 1.88 26.10
CA ARG A 460 -25.84 1.30 27.38
C ARG A 460 -25.25 -0.08 27.14
N SER A 461 -23.92 -0.15 27.10
CA SER A 461 -23.15 -1.38 27.03
C SER A 461 -21.90 -1.25 27.91
N ASP A 462 -21.56 -2.30 28.65
CA ASP A 462 -20.38 -2.36 29.52
C ASP A 462 -19.14 -2.92 28.78
N SER A 463 -19.17 -2.98 27.44
CA SER A 463 -18.01 -3.45 26.67
C SER A 463 -16.87 -2.44 26.69
N LEU A 464 -15.63 -2.92 26.59
CA LEU A 464 -14.44 -2.05 26.50
C LEU A 464 -14.53 -1.07 25.32
N GLN A 465 -15.13 -1.50 24.21
CA GLN A 465 -15.37 -0.67 23.04
C GLN A 465 -16.39 0.44 23.33
N ALA A 466 -17.51 0.12 23.98
CA ALA A 466 -18.52 1.12 24.33
C ALA A 466 -17.96 2.18 25.31
N VAL A 467 -17.07 1.78 26.22
CA VAL A 467 -16.35 2.72 27.10
C VAL A 467 -15.42 3.64 26.30
N ALA A 468 -14.68 3.10 25.31
CA ALA A 468 -13.81 3.88 24.44
C ALA A 468 -14.60 4.85 23.54
N ASP A 469 -15.69 4.38 22.95
CA ASP A 469 -16.58 5.17 22.11
C ASP A 469 -17.27 6.28 22.92
N ALA A 470 -17.68 5.99 24.16
CA ALA A 470 -18.21 6.99 25.08
C ALA A 470 -17.17 8.05 25.44
N ALA A 471 -15.90 7.67 25.62
CA ALA A 471 -14.81 8.62 25.86
C ALA A 471 -14.61 9.54 24.65
N ARG A 472 -14.56 8.98 23.44
CA ARG A 472 -14.47 9.73 22.17
C ARG A 472 -15.67 10.65 21.95
N ALA A 473 -16.88 10.16 22.21
CA ALA A 473 -18.10 10.95 22.12
C ALA A 473 -18.11 12.14 23.09
N ASN A 474 -17.66 11.94 24.34
CA ASN A 474 -17.50 13.03 25.30
C ASN A 474 -16.47 14.06 24.82
N PHE A 475 -15.37 13.62 24.21
CA PHE A 475 -14.35 14.52 23.65
C PHE A 475 -14.89 15.40 22.52
N VAL A 476 -15.66 14.81 21.59
CA VAL A 476 -16.33 15.57 20.51
C VAL A 476 -17.31 16.59 21.10
N LEU A 477 -18.14 16.19 22.06
CA LEU A 477 -19.10 17.08 22.71
C LEU A 477 -18.43 18.19 23.52
N ALA A 478 -17.29 17.92 24.15
CA ALA A 478 -16.50 18.92 24.86
C ALA A 478 -16.06 20.05 23.92
N ARG A 479 -15.59 19.69 22.72
CA ARG A 479 -15.18 20.66 21.69
C ARG A 479 -16.36 21.42 21.11
N VAL A 480 -17.51 20.76 20.90
CA VAL A 480 -18.77 21.45 20.52
C VAL A 480 -19.16 22.49 21.58
N ALA A 481 -19.14 22.11 22.85
CA ALA A 481 -19.47 23.02 23.96
C ALA A 481 -18.50 24.21 24.03
N ALA A 482 -17.20 23.97 23.83
CA ALA A 482 -16.19 25.03 23.75
C ALA A 482 -16.45 26.00 22.58
N MET A 483 -16.81 25.49 21.40
CA MET A 483 -17.08 26.30 20.21
C MET A 483 -18.40 27.08 20.28
N THR A 484 -19.36 26.60 21.06
CA THR A 484 -20.70 27.21 21.19
C THR A 484 -20.85 28.12 22.41
N GLY A 485 -19.78 28.36 23.17
CA GLY A 485 -19.77 29.27 24.31
C GLY A 485 -20.27 28.67 25.63
N HIS A 486 -20.14 27.35 25.81
CA HIS A 486 -20.56 26.62 27.03
C HIS A 486 -19.34 26.03 27.78
N PRO A 487 -18.48 26.87 28.40
CA PRO A 487 -17.20 26.43 28.98
C PRO A 487 -17.36 25.42 30.13
N GLY A 488 -18.37 25.59 31.00
CA GLY A 488 -18.61 24.65 32.11
C GLY A 488 -18.99 23.24 31.66
N GLU A 489 -19.81 23.11 30.61
CA GLU A 489 -20.11 21.81 30.00
C GLU A 489 -18.86 21.22 29.34
N ALA A 490 -18.08 22.05 28.66
CA ALA A 490 -16.86 21.62 27.99
C ALA A 490 -15.83 21.02 28.98
N VAL A 491 -15.61 21.68 30.13
CA VAL A 491 -14.74 21.17 31.21
C VAL A 491 -15.23 19.81 31.70
N THR A 492 -16.52 19.70 31.99
CA THR A 492 -17.12 18.44 32.50
C THR A 492 -16.92 17.29 31.49
N ARG A 493 -17.11 17.56 30.20
CA ARG A 493 -16.96 16.57 29.12
C ARG A 493 -15.50 16.16 28.91
N PHE A 494 -14.55 17.08 29.00
CA PHE A 494 -13.12 16.74 28.96
C PHE A 494 -12.70 15.90 30.17
N GLN A 495 -13.20 16.21 31.37
CA GLN A 495 -12.95 15.39 32.57
C GLN A 495 -13.52 13.97 32.42
N ASN A 496 -14.73 13.83 31.86
CA ASN A 496 -15.31 12.52 31.56
C ASN A 496 -14.47 11.73 30.55
N THR A 497 -13.91 12.41 29.55
CA THR A 497 -12.98 11.81 28.58
C THR A 497 -11.75 11.28 29.31
N LEU A 498 -11.10 12.11 30.14
CA LEU A 498 -9.91 11.73 30.91
C LEU A 498 -10.16 10.56 31.88
N ALA A 499 -11.36 10.47 32.46
CA ALA A 499 -11.71 9.41 33.40
C ALA A 499 -11.88 8.03 32.74
N THR A 500 -12.15 7.99 31.43
CA THR A 500 -12.58 6.77 30.73
C THR A 500 -11.63 6.34 29.60
N THR A 501 -10.91 7.28 28.99
CA THR A 501 -10.02 6.98 27.87
C THR A 501 -8.70 6.35 28.31
N LYS A 502 -8.19 5.44 27.49
CA LYS A 502 -6.80 4.95 27.54
C LYS A 502 -5.98 5.37 26.31
N GLU A 503 -6.58 6.15 25.41
CA GLU A 503 -5.94 6.60 24.18
C GLU A 503 -5.03 7.80 24.47
N PRO A 504 -3.71 7.69 24.26
CA PRO A 504 -2.75 8.76 24.61
C PRO A 504 -3.07 10.10 23.94
N ARG A 505 -3.60 10.08 22.72
CA ARG A 505 -3.96 11.28 21.95
C ARG A 505 -5.13 12.03 22.56
N LEU A 506 -6.17 11.32 22.99
CA LEU A 506 -7.33 11.92 23.68
C LEU A 506 -6.92 12.48 25.04
N LEU A 507 -6.03 11.80 25.77
CA LEU A 507 -5.46 12.30 27.03
C LEU A 507 -4.73 13.63 26.80
N ALA A 508 -3.78 13.65 25.87
CA ALA A 508 -2.96 14.82 25.57
C ALA A 508 -3.82 16.03 25.16
N TRP A 509 -4.75 15.86 24.22
CA TRP A 509 -5.62 16.95 23.78
C TRP A 509 -6.61 17.40 24.86
N SER A 510 -7.14 16.51 25.68
CA SER A 510 -8.06 16.88 26.77
C SER A 510 -7.36 17.78 27.78
N HIS A 511 -6.13 17.43 28.18
CA HIS A 511 -5.28 18.27 29.03
C HIS A 511 -4.95 19.62 28.36
N ILE A 512 -4.63 19.65 27.07
CA ILE A 512 -4.40 20.91 26.33
C ILE A 512 -5.65 21.81 26.35
N TYR A 513 -6.84 21.27 26.10
CA TYR A 513 -8.07 22.07 26.09
C TYR A 513 -8.45 22.56 27.48
N LEU A 514 -8.27 21.75 28.52
CA LEU A 514 -8.46 22.18 29.91
C LEU A 514 -7.48 23.30 30.28
N GLY A 515 -6.20 23.18 29.91
CA GLY A 515 -5.20 24.23 30.10
C GLY A 515 -5.59 25.55 29.42
N ARG A 516 -6.11 25.48 28.19
CA ARG A 516 -6.60 26.67 27.46
C ARG A 516 -7.79 27.32 28.14
N MET A 517 -8.73 26.52 28.67
CA MET A 517 -9.88 27.05 29.41
C MET A 517 -9.45 27.70 30.72
N LEU A 518 -8.47 27.14 31.41
CA LEU A 518 -7.92 27.72 32.64
C LEU A 518 -7.16 29.02 32.37
N ASP A 519 -6.43 29.12 31.26
CA ASP A 519 -5.83 30.39 30.81
C ASP A 519 -6.91 31.45 30.55
N LEU A 520 -8.06 31.07 29.96
CA LEU A 520 -9.21 31.98 29.76
C LEU A 520 -9.96 32.35 31.05
N ASP A 521 -9.79 31.56 32.11
CA ASP A 521 -10.24 31.88 33.47
C ASP A 521 -9.18 32.66 34.27
N CYS A 522 -8.07 33.05 33.63
CA CYS A 522 -6.90 33.68 34.25
C CYS A 522 -6.26 32.84 35.38
N LYS A 523 -6.41 31.51 35.35
CA LYS A 523 -5.82 30.55 36.30
C LYS A 523 -4.53 29.93 35.75
N ARG A 524 -3.51 30.78 35.58
CA ARG A 524 -2.28 30.41 34.86
C ARG A 524 -1.54 29.21 35.45
N ASP A 525 -1.40 29.13 36.77
CA ASP A 525 -0.66 28.04 37.42
C ASP A 525 -1.32 26.67 37.19
N GLN A 526 -2.65 26.64 37.22
CA GLN A 526 -3.42 25.43 36.93
C GLN A 526 -3.32 25.06 35.44
N ALA A 527 -3.35 26.06 34.55
CA ALA A 527 -3.16 25.83 33.11
C ALA A 527 -1.79 25.22 32.79
N LEU A 528 -0.72 25.69 33.43
CA LEU A 528 0.62 25.14 33.29
C LEU A 528 0.71 23.67 33.75
N SER A 529 -0.01 23.30 34.82
CA SER A 529 -0.10 21.90 35.26
C SER A 529 -0.74 21.03 34.18
N GLU A 530 -1.83 21.47 33.59
CA GLU A 530 -2.51 20.73 32.51
C GLU A 530 -1.63 20.60 31.26
N TYR A 531 -0.95 21.66 30.82
CA TYR A 531 -0.03 21.57 29.68
C TYR A 531 1.16 20.64 29.94
N LYS A 532 1.64 20.58 31.18
CA LYS A 532 2.68 19.62 31.57
C LYS A 532 2.16 18.18 31.50
N LEU A 533 0.96 17.92 32.03
CA LEU A 533 0.32 16.60 31.91
C LEU A 533 0.12 16.19 30.44
N ALA A 534 -0.20 17.14 29.56
CA ALA A 534 -0.26 16.86 28.12
C ALA A 534 1.10 16.47 27.51
N LEU A 535 2.20 17.10 27.93
CA LEU A 535 3.56 16.77 27.48
C LEU A 535 4.06 15.43 28.04
N ASP A 536 3.59 15.06 29.24
CA ASP A 536 3.88 13.77 29.84
C ASP A 536 3.13 12.64 29.11
N ASN A 537 1.91 12.92 28.63
CA ASN A 537 1.11 12.03 27.77
C ASN A 537 1.59 12.07 26.30
N ARG A 538 2.81 11.57 26.05
CA ARG A 538 3.48 11.57 24.74
C ARG A 538 2.77 10.66 23.71
N ASP A 539 1.75 11.19 23.04
CA ASP A 539 0.98 10.49 21.98
C ASP A 539 1.74 10.27 20.66
N GLY A 540 2.96 10.81 20.55
CA GLY A 540 3.83 10.63 19.38
C GLY A 540 3.50 11.58 18.23
N GLN A 541 2.57 12.52 18.40
CA GLN A 541 2.17 13.47 17.37
C GLN A 541 2.78 14.86 17.63
N GLN A 542 3.14 15.56 16.55
CA GLN A 542 3.80 16.87 16.67
C GLN A 542 2.81 17.97 17.09
N ASP A 543 1.54 17.86 16.71
CA ASP A 543 0.51 18.87 16.93
C ASP A 543 0.19 19.05 18.41
N THR A 544 0.03 17.96 19.16
CA THR A 544 -0.15 17.93 20.62
C THR A 544 1.05 18.51 21.34
N ARG A 545 2.27 18.06 21.01
CA ARG A 545 3.51 18.57 21.61
C ARG A 545 3.66 20.07 21.41
N LEU A 546 3.53 20.55 20.17
CA LEU A 546 3.66 21.97 19.87
C LEU A 546 2.56 22.81 20.55
N ALA A 547 1.34 22.28 20.62
CA ALA A 547 0.24 22.96 21.30
C ALA A 547 0.49 23.08 22.81
N ALA A 548 0.96 22.02 23.46
CA ALA A 548 1.28 22.02 24.88
C ALA A 548 2.53 22.86 25.19
N GLU A 549 3.61 22.75 24.40
CA GLU A 549 4.80 23.60 24.54
C GLU A 549 4.49 25.09 24.36
N ARG A 550 3.59 25.43 23.43
CA ARG A 550 3.12 26.81 23.27
C ARG A 550 2.36 27.27 24.51
N GLY A 551 1.47 26.43 25.05
CA GLY A 551 0.75 26.70 26.30
C GLY A 551 1.67 26.89 27.51
N MET A 552 2.79 26.15 27.57
CA MET A 552 3.82 26.33 28.60
C MET A 552 4.52 27.70 28.49
N LYS A 553 4.78 28.17 27.27
CA LYS A 553 5.50 29.43 27.01
C LYS A 553 4.62 30.67 27.15
N ALA A 554 3.36 30.60 26.75
CA ALA A 554 2.46 31.75 26.75
C ALA A 554 1.02 31.34 27.09
N ALA A 555 0.29 32.21 27.79
CA ALA A 555 -1.13 32.02 28.09
C ALA A 555 -1.96 32.02 26.81
N TYR A 556 -2.88 31.06 26.71
CA TYR A 556 -3.86 31.03 25.64
C TYR A 556 -4.83 32.21 25.79
N SER A 557 -5.00 32.99 24.73
CA SER A 557 -5.90 34.15 24.71
C SER A 557 -6.72 34.19 23.43
N VAL A 558 -7.92 34.76 23.52
CA VAL A 558 -8.82 34.99 22.39
C VAL A 558 -9.05 36.50 22.28
N LYS A 559 -9.29 37.00 21.07
CA LYS A 559 -9.45 38.44 20.78
C LYS A 559 -10.51 39.06 21.69
N GLY A 560 -10.11 40.03 22.53
CA GLY A 560 -10.98 40.70 23.51
C GLY A 560 -10.91 40.14 24.94
N HIS A 561 -10.06 39.14 25.21
CA HIS A 561 -9.80 38.62 26.54
C HIS A 561 -8.41 39.05 27.04
N SER A 562 -8.34 39.75 28.17
CA SER A 562 -7.09 40.17 28.83
C SER A 562 -7.11 39.79 30.31
N CYS A 563 -6.07 39.09 30.75
CA CYS A 563 -5.83 38.77 32.16
C CYS A 563 -4.87 39.76 32.84
N SER A 564 -4.81 41.02 32.37
CA SER A 564 -4.01 42.05 33.03
C SER A 564 -4.66 42.42 34.35
N GLU A 565 -3.90 42.27 35.44
CA GLU A 565 -4.17 42.97 36.69
C GLU A 565 -4.07 44.48 36.39
N ASP A 566 -5.13 45.23 36.72
CA ASP A 566 -5.11 46.68 36.72
C ASP A 566 -4.12 47.17 37.79
N ASP A 567 -2.86 47.38 37.43
CA ASP A 567 -1.98 48.28 38.18
C ASP A 567 -2.39 49.72 37.81
N ALA A 568 -3.13 50.33 38.72
CA ALA A 568 -3.29 51.78 38.77
C ALA A 568 -1.92 52.44 38.97
N ASP A 569 -1.76 53.62 38.34
CA ASP A 569 -0.64 54.56 38.42
C ASP A 569 0.66 54.20 37.68
N ASP A 570 0.80 54.67 36.43
CA ASP A 570 1.74 55.77 36.17
C ASP A 570 1.44 56.48 34.83
N SER A 571 1.61 57.78 34.89
CA SER A 571 1.38 58.79 33.88
C SER A 571 2.45 58.81 32.76
N GLY A 572 1.99 58.90 31.51
CA GLY A 572 2.63 59.70 30.44
C GLY A 572 3.90 59.18 29.77
N SER A 573 3.79 58.73 28.51
CA SER A 573 4.50 59.37 27.39
C SER A 573 4.09 58.76 26.05
N ALA A 574 3.86 59.63 25.07
CA ALA A 574 3.46 59.29 23.71
C ALA A 574 4.64 58.84 22.85
N SER A 575 4.42 57.90 21.93
CA SER A 575 4.97 58.02 20.56
C SER A 575 4.24 57.10 19.55
N THR A 576 3.89 57.72 18.44
CA THR A 576 3.09 57.25 17.30
C THR A 576 3.84 56.25 16.40
N PRO A 577 3.17 55.30 15.71
CA PRO A 577 3.82 54.43 14.70
C PRO A 577 3.80 55.06 13.28
N PRO A 578 4.81 54.79 12.42
CA PRO A 578 4.83 55.28 11.04
C PRO A 578 3.98 54.39 10.10
N GLY A 579 3.12 55.04 9.32
CA GLY A 579 2.20 54.42 8.37
C GLY A 579 2.86 53.91 7.08
N ALA A 580 2.37 52.76 6.61
CA ALA A 580 2.68 52.20 5.31
C ALA A 580 1.66 52.67 4.25
N ALA A 581 2.19 53.25 3.16
CA ALA A 581 1.44 53.83 2.06
C ALA A 581 0.79 52.76 1.15
N GLN A 582 -0.46 53.02 0.74
CA GLN A 582 -1.18 52.30 -0.30
C GLN A 582 -0.81 52.86 -1.68
N GLY A 583 -0.38 51.99 -2.60
CA GLY A 583 -0.17 52.31 -4.01
C GLY A 583 -1.44 52.08 -4.83
N GLN A 584 -1.84 53.10 -5.60
CA GLN A 584 -2.80 53.00 -6.70
C GLN A 584 -2.11 53.27 -8.05
N PRO A 585 -2.71 52.83 -9.18
CA PRO A 585 -1.98 52.41 -10.37
C PRO A 585 -1.67 53.53 -11.38
N ALA A 586 -0.66 53.26 -12.21
CA ALA A 586 -0.12 54.15 -13.22
C ALA A 586 -0.92 54.16 -14.53
N THR A 587 -1.09 55.35 -15.10
CA THR A 587 -1.26 55.57 -16.55
C THR A 587 -0.31 56.66 -17.05
N LYS A 588 0.41 56.29 -18.12
CA LYS A 588 1.37 57.01 -19.00
C LYS A 588 0.85 58.37 -19.55
N PRO A 589 1.71 59.32 -20.01
CA PRO A 589 2.46 59.16 -21.30
C PRO A 589 3.80 59.91 -21.46
N GLN A 590 4.75 59.29 -22.16
CA GLN A 590 5.22 59.62 -23.52
C GLN A 590 6.10 58.49 -24.06
#